data_AF-A0A0R2EH44-F1
#
_entry.id   AF-A0A0R2EH44-F1
#
_cell.length_a   1.000
_cell.length_b   1.000
_cell.length_c   1.000
_cell.angle_alpha   90.00
_cell.angle_beta   90.00
_cell.angle_gamma   90.00
#
_symmetry.space_group_name_H-M   'P 1'
#
loop_
_entity.id
_entity.type
_entity.pdbx_description
1 polymer ?
#
loop_
_entity_poly.entity_id
_entity_poly.type
_entity_poly.pdbx_seq_one_letter_code
_entity_poly.pdbx_strand_id
1 'polypeptide(L)'
;MTVRMKRVLTWVAVVMAMIAGLAMPATQSASAKKYNPADDAIMSASVFKRMGRVYYHKRVFTYYSPNGSGFYGMGAYTSDGTYTLNGRDKQGYLILANNKKFGTKIKTPLGIGVVHDRGTYGGHYDIVVK
;
A
#
# COMPACT_ATOMS: atom_id res chain seq x y z
N MET A 1 -50.04 4.07 -1.86
CA MET A 1 -48.61 4.15 -2.23
C MET A 1 -47.78 4.30 -0.96
N THR A 2 -47.34 3.21 -0.32
CA THR A 2 -45.99 2.57 -0.43
C THR A 2 -44.85 3.50 0.02
N VAL A 3 -43.99 3.23 1.01
CA VAL A 3 -43.74 2.14 1.96
C VAL A 3 -43.10 2.77 3.21
N ARG A 4 -43.69 2.57 4.39
CA ARG A 4 -43.09 2.81 5.72
C ARG A 4 -42.60 1.45 6.24
N MET A 5 -41.54 1.45 7.05
CA MET A 5 -41.02 0.29 7.80
C MET A 5 -40.18 -0.75 7.02
N LYS A 6 -38.87 -0.53 7.00
CA LYS A 6 -37.86 -1.59 6.89
C LYS A 6 -36.78 -1.39 7.94
N ARG A 7 -37.14 -1.55 9.21
CA ARG A 7 -36.24 -1.86 10.31
C ARG A 7 -37.04 -2.74 11.25
N VAL A 8 -36.43 -3.81 11.75
CA VAL A 8 -37.01 -4.85 12.62
C VAL A 8 -37.69 -6.01 11.86
N LEU A 9 -36.90 -6.90 11.26
CA LEU A 9 -37.20 -8.35 11.24
C LEU A 9 -35.96 -9.12 10.74
N THR A 10 -35.00 -9.39 11.62
CA THR A 10 -33.93 -10.37 11.34
C THR A 10 -33.59 -11.10 12.62
N TRP A 11 -34.61 -11.70 13.22
CA TRP A 11 -34.48 -12.77 14.19
C TRP A 11 -35.61 -13.75 13.90
N VAL A 12 -35.31 -15.06 13.98
CA VAL A 12 -36.19 -16.21 13.70
C VAL A 12 -36.21 -16.69 12.23
N ALA A 13 -35.10 -17.27 11.79
CA ALA A 13 -35.10 -18.39 10.84
C ALA A 13 -34.42 -19.58 11.56
N VAL A 14 -35.16 -20.20 12.47
CA VAL A 14 -35.65 -21.58 12.32
C VAL A 14 -34.52 -22.61 12.48
N VAL A 15 -34.33 -22.98 13.74
CA VAL A 15 -34.10 -24.37 14.15
C VAL A 15 -35.27 -25.18 13.56
N MET A 16 -35.00 -26.04 12.58
CA MET A 16 -35.75 -27.26 12.23
C MET A 16 -35.30 -27.74 10.85
N ALA A 17 -34.39 -28.70 10.80
CA ALA A 17 -34.32 -29.80 9.82
C ALA A 17 -32.93 -30.44 9.88
N MET A 18 -32.77 -31.45 10.75
CA MET A 18 -31.84 -32.54 10.47
C MET A 18 -32.59 -33.64 9.74
N ILE A 19 -31.85 -34.37 8.90
CA ILE A 19 -32.21 -35.60 8.16
C ILE A 19 -32.72 -35.36 6.72
N ALA A 20 -31.78 -35.06 5.83
CA ALA A 20 -31.67 -35.69 4.52
C ALA A 20 -30.25 -35.39 3.99
N GLY A 21 -29.42 -36.42 3.90
CA GLY A 21 -28.04 -36.31 3.43
C GLY A 21 -27.98 -35.93 1.95
N LEU A 22 -27.95 -34.62 1.67
CA LEU A 22 -27.38 -34.06 0.45
C LEU A 22 -26.15 -33.28 0.89
N ALA A 23 -24.97 -33.82 0.61
CA ALA A 23 -23.72 -33.11 0.78
C ALA A 23 -23.76 -31.85 -0.10
N MET A 24 -24.07 -30.71 0.50
CA MET A 24 -23.92 -29.43 -0.18
C MET A 24 -22.43 -29.22 -0.44
N PRO A 25 -22.01 -28.85 -1.67
CA PRO A 25 -20.64 -28.47 -1.91
C PRO A 25 -20.32 -27.30 -1.00
N ALA A 26 -19.39 -27.50 -0.07
CA ALA A 26 -18.88 -26.44 0.78
C ALA A 26 -18.39 -25.32 -0.14
N THR A 27 -19.12 -24.21 -0.18
CA THR A 27 -18.71 -23.04 -0.92
C THR A 27 -17.45 -22.55 -0.22
N GLN A 28 -16.28 -22.83 -0.82
CA GLN A 28 -15.03 -22.26 -0.35
C GLN A 28 -15.17 -20.76 -0.50
N SER A 29 -15.42 -20.06 0.62
CA SER A 29 -15.36 -18.61 0.68
C SER A 29 -13.99 -18.20 0.14
N ALA A 30 -13.97 -17.61 -1.06
CA ALA A 30 -12.77 -17.05 -1.63
C ALA A 30 -12.23 -16.00 -0.64
N SER A 31 -11.06 -16.28 -0.06
CA SER A 31 -10.38 -15.31 0.80
C SER A 31 -10.19 -14.02 0.01
N ALA A 32 -10.68 -12.90 0.53
CA ALA A 32 -10.53 -11.61 -0.13
C ALA A 32 -9.03 -11.31 -0.34
N LYS A 33 -8.62 -11.10 -1.59
CA LYS A 33 -7.23 -10.77 -1.94
C LYS A 33 -6.78 -9.55 -1.13
N LYS A 34 -5.73 -9.71 -0.33
CA LYS A 34 -5.10 -8.58 0.40
C LYS A 34 -4.60 -7.55 -0.62
N TYR A 35 -4.89 -6.27 -0.37
CA TYR A 35 -4.41 -5.18 -1.21
C TYR A 35 -2.88 -5.19 -1.30
N ASN A 36 -2.37 -5.10 -2.53
CA ASN A 36 -0.94 -5.00 -2.82
C ASN A 36 -0.62 -3.59 -3.34
N PRO A 37 0.15 -2.76 -2.61
CA PRO A 37 0.52 -1.41 -3.03
C PRO A 37 1.21 -1.31 -4.41
N ALA A 38 1.78 -2.41 -4.89
CA ALA A 38 2.42 -2.48 -6.20
C ALA A 38 1.43 -2.62 -7.37
N ASP A 39 0.18 -3.04 -7.11
CA ASP A 39 -0.84 -3.20 -8.16
C ASP A 39 -1.23 -1.84 -8.79
N ASP A 40 -0.91 -0.72 -8.12
CA ASP A 40 -1.15 0.65 -8.60
C ASP A 40 0.03 1.25 -9.41
N ALA A 41 1.09 0.47 -9.67
CA ALA A 41 2.26 0.94 -10.41
C ALA A 41 1.93 1.14 -11.91
N ILE A 42 2.40 2.25 -12.48
CA ILE A 42 2.25 2.55 -13.92
C ILE A 42 3.55 2.35 -14.70
N MET A 43 4.65 2.07 -14.00
CA MET A 43 5.94 1.74 -14.59
C MET A 43 6.76 0.82 -13.69
N SER A 44 7.76 0.17 -14.27
CA SER A 44 8.70 -0.66 -13.51
C SER A 44 9.82 0.18 -12.87
N ALA A 45 10.43 -0.35 -11.81
CA ALA A 45 11.57 0.29 -11.15
C ALA A 45 12.75 0.52 -12.13
N SER A 46 13.00 -0.40 -13.05
CA SER A 46 14.08 -0.25 -14.04
C SER A 46 13.82 0.91 -15.01
N VAL A 47 12.58 1.12 -15.45
CA VAL A 47 12.20 2.28 -16.27
C VAL A 47 12.38 3.56 -15.47
N PHE A 48 11.88 3.58 -14.23
CA PHE A 48 12.00 4.72 -13.33
C PHE A 48 13.46 5.12 -13.08
N LYS A 49 14.35 4.15 -12.80
CA LYS A 49 15.78 4.38 -12.63
C LYS A 49 16.44 4.99 -13.86
N ARG A 50 16.09 4.51 -15.06
CA ARG A 50 16.61 5.07 -16.32
C ARG A 50 16.16 6.52 -16.54
N MET A 51 14.94 6.87 -16.13
CA MET A 51 14.45 8.24 -16.24
C MET A 51 15.09 9.18 -15.22
N GLY A 52 15.47 8.68 -14.04
CA GLY A 52 16.07 9.46 -12.96
C GLY A 52 15.09 10.37 -12.21
N ARG A 53 14.23 11.07 -12.96
CA ARG A 53 13.20 11.98 -12.47
C ARG A 53 11.92 11.78 -13.27
N VAL A 54 10.79 11.61 -12.58
CA VAL A 54 9.47 11.38 -13.19
C VAL A 54 8.46 12.38 -12.64
N TYR A 55 7.73 13.03 -13.54
CA TYR A 55 6.62 13.92 -13.19
C TYR A 55 5.32 13.12 -13.20
N TYR A 56 4.59 13.13 -12.08
CA TYR A 56 3.34 12.39 -11.95
C TYR A 56 2.39 13.10 -10.97
N HIS A 57 1.12 13.26 -11.34
CA HIS A 57 0.10 13.90 -10.50
C HIS A 57 0.53 15.28 -9.93
N LYS A 58 1.14 16.12 -10.79
CA LYS A 58 1.69 17.45 -10.42
C LYS A 58 2.80 17.41 -9.36
N ARG A 59 3.46 16.27 -9.19
CA ARG A 59 4.58 16.03 -8.27
C ARG A 59 5.79 15.53 -9.05
N VAL A 60 6.95 15.65 -8.43
CA VAL A 60 8.23 15.15 -8.95
C VAL A 60 8.67 13.98 -8.10
N PHE A 61 9.07 12.89 -8.76
CA PHE A 61 9.57 11.69 -8.12
C PHE A 61 10.98 11.40 -8.61
N THR A 62 11.88 11.16 -7.68
CA THR A 62 13.26 10.69 -7.90
C THR A 62 13.48 9.46 -7.02
N TYR A 63 14.68 8.87 -7.06
CA TYR A 63 15.02 7.77 -6.17
C TYR A 63 16.35 8.00 -5.46
N TYR A 64 16.50 7.30 -4.34
CA TYR A 64 17.77 7.09 -3.68
C TYR A 64 17.91 5.62 -3.25
N SER A 65 19.15 5.20 -3.04
CA SER A 65 19.45 3.85 -2.58
C SER A 65 19.43 3.80 -1.05
N PRO A 66 18.83 2.76 -0.43
CA PRO A 66 18.87 2.58 1.02
C PRO A 66 20.29 2.33 1.56
N ASN A 67 21.26 2.03 0.69
CA ASN A 67 22.65 1.80 1.10
C ASN A 67 23.51 3.07 1.17
N GLY A 68 22.93 4.26 0.91
CA GLY A 68 23.70 5.50 0.80
C GLY A 68 24.88 5.36 -0.17
N SER A 69 25.92 6.17 0.00
CA SER A 69 27.18 6.09 -0.76
C SER A 69 28.11 4.94 -0.33
N GLY A 70 27.62 3.94 0.40
CA GLY A 70 28.41 2.78 0.83
C GLY A 70 29.18 2.93 2.16
N PHE A 71 28.89 3.97 2.96
CA PHE A 71 29.59 4.22 4.23
C PHE A 71 28.70 3.85 5.45
N TYR A 72 29.07 2.75 6.13
CA TYR A 72 28.72 2.39 7.52
C TYR A 72 27.26 2.56 8.00
N GLY A 73 26.31 1.76 7.48
CA GLY A 73 25.01 1.53 8.15
C GLY A 73 24.07 2.73 8.26
N MET A 74 24.52 3.94 7.88
CA MET A 74 23.76 5.16 7.69
C MET A 74 22.92 5.01 6.42
N GLY A 75 21.77 4.38 6.55
CA GLY A 75 20.84 4.18 5.45
C GLY A 75 19.80 3.11 5.69
N ALA A 76 20.04 2.18 6.63
CA ALA A 76 19.14 1.07 6.92
C ALA A 76 17.82 1.47 7.61
N TYR A 77 17.75 2.66 8.22
CA TYR A 77 16.56 3.18 8.87
C TYR A 77 16.28 4.60 8.39
N THR A 78 14.99 4.90 8.19
CA THR A 78 14.50 6.26 7.93
C THR A 78 14.49 7.09 9.21
N SER A 79 14.26 8.39 9.05
CA SER A 79 14.08 9.34 10.14
C SER A 79 12.98 8.96 11.15
N ASP A 80 11.97 8.17 10.76
CA ASP A 80 10.93 7.67 11.67
C ASP A 80 11.21 6.26 12.24
N GLY A 81 12.40 5.70 11.98
CA GLY A 81 12.83 4.39 12.45
C GLY A 81 12.36 3.21 11.58
N THR A 82 11.81 3.46 10.40
CA THR A 82 11.39 2.40 9.47
C THR A 82 12.58 1.82 8.72
N TYR A 83 12.65 0.50 8.64
CA TYR A 83 13.74 -0.20 7.96
C TYR A 83 13.64 -0.12 6.43
N THR A 84 14.73 0.20 5.74
CA THR A 84 14.73 0.61 4.31
C THR A 84 15.39 -0.36 3.34
N LEU A 85 16.08 -1.42 3.78
CA LEU A 85 16.97 -2.21 2.88
C LEU A 85 16.27 -2.87 1.68
N ASN A 86 14.95 -3.04 1.78
CA ASN A 86 14.11 -3.62 0.74
C ASN A 86 13.24 -2.57 0.01
N GLY A 87 13.41 -1.28 0.33
CA GLY A 87 12.67 -0.15 -0.24
C GLY A 87 11.18 -0.10 0.14
N ARG A 88 10.75 -0.96 1.08
CA ARG A 88 9.35 -1.10 1.48
C ARG A 88 9.19 -1.21 2.99
N ASP A 89 8.09 -0.69 3.49
CA ASP A 89 7.68 -0.83 4.89
C ASP A 89 7.16 -2.25 5.19
N LYS A 90 6.80 -2.50 6.46
CA LYS A 90 6.29 -3.81 6.93
C LYS A 90 4.96 -4.21 6.28
N GLN A 91 4.24 -3.26 5.69
CA GLN A 91 2.95 -3.44 5.05
C GLN A 91 3.08 -3.54 3.52
N GLY A 92 4.29 -3.41 2.98
CA GLY A 92 4.61 -3.52 1.57
C GLY A 92 4.50 -2.21 0.79
N TYR A 93 4.28 -1.06 1.42
CA TYR A 93 4.30 0.24 0.74
C TYR A 93 5.72 0.68 0.46
N LEU A 94 5.92 1.46 -0.61
CA LEU A 94 7.21 2.09 -0.88
C LEU A 94 7.57 3.09 0.23
N ILE A 95 8.86 3.20 0.53
CA ILE A 95 9.35 4.20 1.48
C ILE A 95 9.62 5.52 0.75
N LEU A 96 9.08 6.62 1.26
CA LEU A 96 9.22 7.96 0.70
C LEU A 96 9.93 8.91 1.66
N ALA A 97 10.79 9.76 1.09
CA ALA A 97 11.38 10.92 1.76
C ALA A 97 10.69 12.21 1.29
N ASN A 98 10.15 12.98 2.25
CA ASN A 98 9.51 14.29 2.00
C ASN A 98 9.25 15.04 3.32
N ASN A 99 8.93 16.33 3.26
CA ASN A 99 8.61 17.14 4.43
C ASN A 99 7.19 16.96 5.01
N LYS A 100 6.31 16.19 4.36
CA LYS A 100 4.94 15.89 4.88
C LYS A 100 5.00 15.08 6.18
N LYS A 101 3.83 14.91 6.81
CA LYS A 101 3.68 14.10 8.04
C LYS A 101 4.08 12.64 7.77
N PHE A 102 4.80 12.02 8.69
CA PHE A 102 5.09 10.58 8.61
C PHE A 102 3.79 9.76 8.55
N GLY A 103 3.82 8.65 7.81
CA GLY A 103 2.64 7.82 7.55
C GLY A 103 1.74 8.32 6.40
N THR A 104 2.04 9.48 5.80
CA THR A 104 1.25 10.00 4.66
C THR A 104 1.40 9.08 3.46
N LYS A 105 0.27 8.53 2.97
CA LYS A 105 0.23 7.73 1.74
C LYS A 105 0.16 8.61 0.50
N ILE A 106 0.97 8.27 -0.50
CA ILE A 106 1.13 9.03 -1.73
C ILE A 106 1.12 8.05 -2.92
N LYS A 107 0.30 8.34 -3.94
CA LYS A 107 0.38 7.65 -5.21
C LYS A 107 1.64 8.07 -5.95
N THR A 108 2.43 7.09 -6.37
CA THR A 108 3.69 7.25 -7.10
C THR A 108 3.63 6.52 -8.43
N PRO A 109 4.59 6.74 -9.35
CA PRO A 109 4.70 5.93 -10.56
C PRO A 109 4.94 4.43 -10.31
N LEU A 110 5.47 4.07 -9.14
CA LEU A 110 5.84 2.71 -8.75
C LEU A 110 4.82 2.02 -7.82
N GLY A 111 3.64 2.63 -7.64
CA GLY A 111 2.59 2.17 -6.73
C GLY A 111 2.36 3.14 -5.57
N ILE A 112 1.86 2.67 -4.44
CA ILE A 112 1.65 3.51 -3.25
C ILE A 112 2.89 3.52 -2.35
N GLY A 113 3.32 4.72 -1.97
CA GLY A 113 4.37 4.94 -0.98
C GLY A 113 3.87 5.66 0.26
N VAL A 114 4.64 5.54 1.34
CA VAL A 114 4.40 6.14 2.66
C VAL A 114 5.60 7.00 3.03
N VAL A 115 5.35 8.21 3.52
CA VAL A 115 6.38 9.10 4.04
C VAL A 115 6.92 8.54 5.36
N HIS A 116 8.17 8.10 5.35
CA HIS A 116 8.88 7.59 6.52
C HIS A 116 10.18 8.35 6.76
N ASP A 117 10.69 9.05 5.74
CA ASP A 117 11.96 9.74 5.82
C ASP A 117 11.83 11.24 5.53
N ARG A 118 12.87 12.00 5.87
CA ARG A 118 12.95 13.42 5.60
C ARG A 118 13.63 13.68 4.27
N GLY A 119 13.04 14.60 3.52
CA GLY A 119 13.49 14.97 2.18
C GLY A 119 13.01 16.37 1.81
N THR A 120 12.97 16.65 0.51
CA THR A 120 12.68 17.98 -0.03
C THR A 120 11.30 18.52 0.38
N TYR A 121 11.22 19.84 0.51
CA TYR A 121 9.96 20.54 0.77
C TYR A 121 9.07 20.56 -0.47
N GLY A 122 7.76 20.38 -0.26
CA GLY A 122 6.75 20.59 -1.29
C GLY A 122 6.45 19.34 -2.10
N GLY A 123 6.35 19.50 -3.43
CA GLY A 123 5.85 18.47 -4.34
C GLY A 123 6.87 17.44 -4.82
N HIS A 124 8.05 17.39 -4.23
CA HIS A 124 9.14 16.49 -4.64
C HIS A 124 9.33 15.38 -3.60
N TYR A 125 9.24 14.12 -4.07
CA TYR A 125 9.36 12.92 -3.26
C TYR A 125 10.50 12.05 -3.76
N ASP A 126 11.36 11.59 -2.86
CA ASP A 126 12.37 10.57 -3.17
C ASP A 126 11.87 9.20 -2.74
N ILE A 127 11.87 8.25 -3.68
CA ILE A 127 11.47 6.86 -3.43
C ILE A 127 12.73 6.05 -3.10
N VAL A 128 12.68 5.26 -2.02
CA VAL A 128 13.73 4.27 -1.77
C VAL A 128 13.60 3.14 -2.80
N VAL A 129 14.58 3.01 -3.68
CA VAL A 129 14.61 1.95 -4.70
C VAL A 129 15.90 1.15 -4.57
N LYS A 130 15.75 -0.17 -4.44
CA LYS A 130 16.86 -1.14 -4.52
C LYS A 130 17.10 -1.51 -5.97
#